data_AF-A0A522C3J7-F1
#
_entry.id   AF-A0A522C3J7-F1
#
_cell.length_a   1.000
_cell.length_b   1.000
_cell.length_c   1.000
_cell.angle_alpha   90.00
_cell.angle_beta   90.00
_cell.angle_gamma   90.00
#
_symmetry.space_group_name_H-M   'P 1'
#
loop_
_entity.id
_entity.type
_entity.pdbx_description
1 polymer ?
#
loop_
_entity_poly.entity_id
_entity_poly.type
_entity_poly.pdbx_seq_one_letter_code
_entity_poly.pdbx_strand_id
1 'polypeptide(L)' 'MSPARRSGTSWIARYALEGPAGLADRSSRPHRSPRQVPLQVELKILQARLDLHAGPVQLAAELALSTSTIG' A
#
# COMPACT_ATOMS: atom_id res chain seq x y z
N MET A 1 3.96 -10.19 22.77
CA MET A 1 2.51 -10.04 22.51
C MET A 1 2.34 -9.46 21.11
N SER A 2 2.19 -10.32 20.10
CA SER A 2 2.04 -9.89 18.69
C SER A 2 0.56 -9.66 18.40
N PRO A 3 0.12 -8.50 17.88
CA PRO A 3 -1.27 -8.37 17.47
C PRO A 3 -1.49 -9.26 16.24
N ALA A 4 -2.35 -10.24 16.42
CA ALA A 4 -2.74 -11.21 15.41
C ALA A 4 -3.46 -10.54 14.23
N ARG A 5 -3.27 -11.13 13.04
CA ARG A 5 -4.00 -10.95 11.77
C ARG A 5 -5.21 -10.01 11.82
N ARG A 6 -5.17 -8.92 11.05
CA ARG A 6 -6.36 -8.16 10.65
C ARG A 6 -7.20 -9.01 9.69
N SER A 7 -8.00 -9.91 10.24
CA SER A 7 -9.15 -10.49 9.55
C SER A 7 -10.27 -9.44 9.52
N GLY A 8 -11.17 -9.51 8.52
CA GLY A 8 -12.23 -8.52 8.25
C GLY A 8 -13.27 -8.26 9.36
N THR A 9 -12.96 -8.42 10.63
CA THR A 9 -13.88 -8.16 11.75
C THR A 9 -14.10 -6.66 12.02
N SER A 10 -13.23 -5.79 11.50
CA SER A 10 -13.33 -4.34 11.72
C SER A 10 -14.56 -3.71 11.07
N TRP A 11 -15.10 -4.24 9.97
CA TRP A 11 -16.34 -3.69 9.39
C TRP A 11 -17.60 -4.14 10.15
N ILE A 12 -17.60 -5.36 10.71
CA ILE A 12 -18.69 -5.88 11.54
C ILE A 12 -18.84 -5.04 12.81
N ALA A 13 -17.72 -4.79 13.52
CA ALA A 13 -17.72 -3.95 14.71
C ALA A 13 -18.19 -2.52 14.42
N ARG A 14 -17.78 -1.94 13.28
CA ARG A 14 -18.24 -0.61 12.85
C ARG A 14 -19.72 -0.58 12.50
N TYR A 15 -20.21 -1.58 11.79
CA TYR A 15 -21.63 -1.67 11.46
C TYR A 15 -22.51 -1.75 12.73
N ALA A 16 -22.07 -2.49 13.76
CA ALA A 16 -22.80 -2.58 15.02
C ALA A 16 -22.86 -1.24 15.78
N LEU A 17 -21.84 -0.38 15.66
CA LEU A 17 -21.75 0.89 16.39
C LEU A 17 -22.33 2.08 15.60
N GLU A 18 -22.13 2.08 14.28
CA GLU A 18 -22.35 3.24 13.42
C GLU A 18 -23.42 2.98 12.34
N GLY A 19 -23.99 1.75 12.32
CA GLY A 19 -24.95 1.34 11.30
C GLY A 19 -24.36 1.37 9.88
N PRO A 20 -25.19 1.66 8.85
CA PRO A 20 -24.73 1.76 7.47
C PRO A 20 -23.57 2.76 7.26
N ALA A 21 -23.47 3.81 8.08
CA ALA A 21 -22.36 4.79 8.00
C ALA A 21 -20.99 4.19 8.37
N GLY A 22 -20.96 3.11 9.16
CA GLY A 22 -19.74 2.38 9.52
C GLY A 22 -19.12 1.61 8.35
N LEU A 23 -19.87 1.41 7.26
CA LEU A 23 -19.43 0.75 6.03
C LEU A 23 -18.87 1.72 4.98
N ALA A 24 -18.94 3.03 5.23
CA ALA A 24 -18.34 4.02 4.34
C ALA A 24 -16.85 3.72 4.09
N ASP A 25 -16.37 4.02 2.88
CA ASP A 25 -14.96 3.87 2.55
C ASP A 25 -14.14 4.75 3.49
N ARG A 26 -13.24 4.10 4.22
CA ARG A 26 -12.28 4.77 5.09
C ARG A 26 -10.90 4.40 4.62
N SER A 27 -10.10 5.43 4.36
CA SER A 27 -8.69 5.25 4.07
C SER A 27 -8.04 4.38 5.15
N SER A 28 -7.57 3.21 4.77
CA SER A 28 -6.77 2.34 5.65
C SER A 28 -5.28 2.72 5.64
N ARG A 29 -4.94 3.85 5.00
CA ARG A 29 -3.56 4.31 4.90
C ARG A 29 -3.02 4.63 6.30
N PRO A 30 -1.79 4.18 6.63
CA PRO A 30 -1.17 4.50 7.90
C PRO A 30 -0.96 6.01 8.03
N HIS A 31 -1.11 6.56 9.23
CA HIS A 31 -0.85 7.98 9.48
C HIS A 31 0.62 8.37 9.25
N ARG A 32 1.55 7.40 9.33
CA ARG A 32 2.98 7.63 9.11
C ARG A 32 3.57 6.46 8.33
N SER A 33 4.31 6.77 7.28
CA SER A 33 5.09 5.81 6.51
C SER A 33 6.57 6.22 6.52
N PRO A 34 7.33 5.87 7.58
CA PRO A 34 8.73 6.30 7.72
C PRO A 34 9.66 5.70 6.66
N ARG A 35 9.21 4.66 5.95
CA ARG A 35 9.94 4.02 4.83
C ARG A 35 9.39 4.44 3.47
N GLN A 36 8.51 5.43 3.41
CA GLN A 36 8.02 5.95 2.14
C GLN A 36 9.20 6.54 1.36
N VAL A 37 9.34 6.11 0.12
CA VAL A 37 10.37 6.65 -0.77
C VAL A 37 10.04 8.10 -1.13
N PRO A 38 11.05 8.93 -1.46
CA PRO A 38 10.80 10.26 -1.98
C PRO A 38 9.89 10.20 -3.20
N LEU A 39 9.00 11.20 -3.36
CA LEU A 39 8.03 11.27 -4.46
C LEU A 39 8.67 11.12 -5.84
N GLN A 40 9.89 11.65 -6.02
CA GLN A 40 10.64 11.51 -7.28
C GLN A 40 10.94 10.04 -7.63
N VAL A 41 11.25 9.21 -6.63
CA VAL A 41 11.48 7.78 -6.83
C VAL A 41 10.17 7.06 -7.14
N GLU A 42 9.10 7.42 -6.44
CA GLU A 42 7.75 6.89 -6.70
C GLU A 42 7.31 7.18 -8.15
N LEU A 43 7.50 8.41 -8.63
CA LEU A 43 7.19 8.79 -10.01
C LEU A 43 8.02 8.01 -11.03
N LYS A 44 9.32 7.78 -10.77
CA LYS A 44 10.16 6.94 -11.64
C LYS A 44 9.64 5.50 -11.71
N ILE A 45 9.21 4.94 -10.58
CA ILE A 45 8.63 3.59 -10.53
C ILE A 45 7.33 3.53 -11.33
N LEU A 46 6.44 4.52 -11.17
CA LEU A 46 5.18 4.60 -11.91
C LEU A 46 5.43 4.72 -13.43
N GLN A 47 6.35 5.59 -13.83
CA GLN A 47 6.71 5.76 -15.25
C GLN A 47 7.27 4.46 -15.83
N ALA A 48 8.22 3.81 -15.14
CA ALA A 48 8.80 2.55 -15.59
C ALA A 48 7.76 1.42 -15.70
N ARG A 49 6.77 1.38 -14.80
CA ARG A 49 5.64 0.42 -14.89
C ARG A 49 4.82 0.64 -16.16
N LEU A 50 4.55 1.90 -16.52
CA LEU A 50 3.79 2.26 -17.72
C LEU A 50 4.59 2.03 -19.01
N ASP A 51 5.90 2.27 -19.00
CA ASP A 51 6.71 2.15 -20.20
C ASP A 51 7.08 0.68 -20.48
N LEU A 52 7.54 -0.04 -19.45
CA LEU A 52 8.16 -1.35 -19.62
C LEU A 52 7.20 -2.51 -19.46
N HIS A 53 6.06 -2.31 -18.79
CA HIS A 53 5.08 -3.38 -18.48
C HIS A 53 5.72 -4.63 -17.85
N ALA A 54 6.83 -4.44 -17.13
CA ALA A 54 7.68 -5.50 -16.62
C ALA A 54 7.37 -5.83 -15.15
N GLY A 55 7.79 -7.01 -14.72
CA GLY A 55 7.66 -7.42 -13.32
C GLY A 55 8.56 -6.61 -12.37
N PRO A 56 8.29 -6.66 -11.06
CA PRO A 56 9.00 -5.86 -10.07
C PRO A 56 10.52 -6.14 -10.00
N VAL A 57 10.95 -7.36 -10.36
CA VAL A 57 12.39 -7.71 -10.44
C VAL A 57 13.09 -6.95 -11.56
N GLN A 58 12.46 -6.88 -12.74
CA GLN A 58 13.02 -6.18 -13.90
C GLN A 58 13.03 -4.68 -13.67
N LEU A 59 11.94 -4.12 -13.15
CA LEU A 59 11.87 -2.69 -12.80
C LEU A 59 12.91 -2.29 -11.76
N ALA A 60 13.23 -3.17 -10.80
CA ALA A 60 14.23 -2.93 -9.77
C ALA A 60 15.64 -2.84 -10.37
N ALA A 61 15.96 -3.72 -11.34
CA ALA A 61 17.22 -3.68 -12.07
C ALA A 61 17.35 -2.37 -12.88
N GLU A 62 16.30 -1.99 -13.60
CA GLU A 62 16.30 -0.76 -14.44
C GLU A 62 16.43 0.52 -13.61
N LEU A 63 15.81 0.58 -12.43
CA LEU A 63 15.81 1.76 -11.57
C LEU A 63 16.95 1.78 -10.55
N ALA A 64 17.80 0.73 -10.52
CA ALA A 64 18.81 0.51 -9.49
C ALA A 64 18.24 0.57 -8.05
N LEU A 65 17.06 -0.02 -7.85
CA LEU A 65 16.35 -0.08 -6.56
C LEU A 65 16.26 -1.52 -6.04
N SER A 66 15.98 -1.68 -4.74
CA SER A 66 15.63 -2.99 -4.19
C SER A 66 14.24 -3.41 -4.66
N THR A 67 14.03 -4.69 -4.97
CA THR A 67 12.71 -5.25 -5.32
C THR A 67 11.67 -5.01 -4.22
N SER A 68 12.07 -4.98 -2.96
CA SER A 68 11.20 -4.65 -1.82
C SER A 68 10.70 -3.20 -1.80
N THR A 69 11.27 -2.33 -2.63
CA THR A 69 10.87 -0.92 -2.77
C THR A 69 9.79 -0.73 -3.85
N ILE A 70 9.71 -1.65 -4.81
CA ILE A 70 8.76 -1.60 -5.93
C ILE A 70 7.45 -2.35 -5.61
N GLY A 71 7.50 -3.27 -4.63
CA GLY A 71 6.39 -4.12 -4.21
C GLY A 71 5.17 -3.37 -3.67
#